data_AF-A0A953CID9-F1
#
_entry.id   AF-A0A953CID9-F1
#
_cell.length_a   1.000
_cell.length_b   1.000
_cell.length_c   1.000
_cell.angle_alpha   90.00
_cell.angle_beta   90.00
_cell.angle_gamma   90.00
#
_symmetry.space_group_name_H-M   'P 1'
#
loop_
_entity.id
_entity.type
_entity.pdbx_description
1 polymer ?
#
loop_
_entity_poly.entity_id
_entity_poly.type
_entity_poly.pdbx_seq_one_letter_code
_entity_poly.pdbx_strand_id
1 'polypeptide(L)'
;MKKILASIAATAALMASSAAGAASYTYDLNRVLAALTPTSGWGTVTISDSSVNSNWVDVSIELNSTYKPLGLWLNYAGCSSGLSLYTNPSFTSGSDATVDCNAEKADGYGDANGTFDISIPDNGNLGNVNDISFTLFRLSGNLDASSFNTLDQWGNLYVAVHVGNLPGGASIWLGSDGTTTTRVPEPAMLGLLGLGMFGLAAFRRRRS
;
A
#
# COMPACT_ATOMS: atom_id res chain seq x y z
N MET A 1 -64.93 -12.89 -23.24
CA MET A 1 -64.44 -12.10 -22.09
C MET A 1 -63.03 -12.55 -21.74
N LYS A 2 -62.10 -11.58 -21.67
CA LYS A 2 -60.79 -11.53 -20.97
C LYS A 2 -59.80 -12.70 -21.15
N LYS A 3 -58.82 -12.49 -22.05
CA LYS A 3 -57.51 -13.16 -22.05
C LYS A 3 -56.70 -12.63 -20.86
N ILE A 4 -56.23 -13.51 -19.97
CA ILE A 4 -55.35 -13.14 -18.86
C ILE A 4 -53.91 -13.26 -19.37
N LEU A 5 -53.22 -12.11 -19.48
CA LEU A 5 -51.79 -12.01 -19.70
C LEU A 5 -51.06 -12.42 -18.40
N ALA A 6 -50.26 -13.48 -18.46
CA ALA A 6 -49.24 -13.75 -17.44
C ALA A 6 -47.97 -12.99 -17.82
N SER A 7 -47.76 -11.84 -17.18
CA SER A 7 -46.52 -11.07 -17.25
C SER A 7 -45.43 -11.77 -16.43
N ILE A 8 -44.44 -12.37 -17.10
CA ILE A 8 -43.21 -12.84 -16.47
C ILE A 8 -42.33 -11.61 -16.21
N ALA A 9 -42.39 -11.09 -14.99
CA ALA A 9 -41.43 -10.13 -14.48
C ALA A 9 -40.10 -10.87 -14.23
N ALA A 10 -39.17 -10.76 -15.17
CA ALA A 10 -37.81 -11.21 -14.98
C ALA A 10 -37.09 -10.24 -14.03
N THR A 11 -37.18 -10.51 -12.73
CA THR A 11 -36.32 -9.90 -11.72
C THR A 11 -34.91 -10.46 -11.89
N ALA A 12 -34.16 -9.92 -12.86
CA ALA A 12 -32.73 -10.11 -12.93
C ALA A 12 -32.12 -9.36 -11.74
N ALA A 13 -31.88 -10.08 -10.64
CA ALA A 13 -31.02 -9.60 -9.59
C ALA A 13 -29.65 -9.28 -10.21
N LEU A 14 -29.40 -7.98 -10.42
CA LEU A 14 -28.06 -7.45 -10.65
C LEU A 14 -27.23 -7.83 -9.41
N MET A 15 -26.60 -8.99 -9.46
CA MET A 15 -25.39 -9.25 -8.69
C MET A 15 -24.33 -8.34 -9.30
N ALA A 16 -24.32 -7.09 -8.86
CA ALA A 16 -23.16 -6.22 -9.01
C ALA A 16 -22.06 -6.86 -8.17
N SER A 17 -21.34 -7.83 -8.74
CA SER A 17 -20.04 -8.24 -8.25
C SER A 17 -19.16 -6.99 -8.35
N SER A 18 -19.04 -6.26 -7.24
CA SER A 18 -18.03 -5.22 -7.12
C SER A 18 -16.68 -5.91 -7.32
N ALA A 19 -16.08 -5.71 -8.50
CA ALA A 19 -14.67 -6.00 -8.68
C ALA A 19 -13.93 -5.18 -7.61
N ALA A 20 -13.23 -5.87 -6.70
CA ALA A 20 -12.41 -5.22 -5.70
C ALA A 20 -11.22 -4.62 -6.44
N GLY A 21 -11.20 -3.30 -6.61
CA GLY A 21 -10.08 -2.62 -7.25
C GLY A 21 -8.82 -2.70 -6.40
N ALA A 22 -7.66 -2.73 -7.06
CA ALA A 22 -6.34 -2.64 -6.44
C ALA A 22 -6.29 -1.47 -5.43
N ALA A 23 -5.90 -1.79 -4.19
CA ALA A 23 -5.79 -0.81 -3.12
C ALA A 23 -4.47 -0.04 -3.24
N SER A 24 -4.52 1.26 -2.91
CA SER A 24 -3.35 2.13 -2.82
C SER A 24 -3.50 3.08 -1.63
N TYR A 25 -2.42 3.17 -0.84
CA TYR A 25 -2.34 3.96 0.38
C TYR A 25 -1.12 4.87 0.29
N THR A 26 -1.36 6.17 0.40
CA THR A 26 -0.29 7.17 0.41
C THR A 26 -0.22 7.84 1.78
N TYR A 27 0.97 7.84 2.34
CA TYR A 27 1.30 8.33 3.68
C TYR A 27 2.19 9.57 3.54
N ASP A 28 1.72 10.70 4.05
CA ASP A 28 2.52 11.93 4.05
C ASP A 28 3.54 11.88 5.20
N LEU A 29 4.82 12.10 4.88
CA LEU A 29 5.88 12.19 5.88
C LEU A 29 5.84 13.58 6.52
N ASN A 30 5.06 13.70 7.60
CA ASN A 30 4.64 14.97 8.19
C ASN A 30 5.16 15.16 9.64
N ARG A 31 5.93 14.22 10.19
CA ARG A 31 6.36 14.27 11.59
C ARG A 31 7.82 13.88 11.76
N VAL A 32 8.61 14.71 12.44
CA VAL A 32 10.00 14.36 12.82
C VAL A 32 9.98 13.62 14.14
N LEU A 33 10.53 12.40 14.19
CA LEU A 33 10.33 11.53 15.35
C LEU A 33 11.14 11.97 16.58
N ALA A 34 12.39 12.41 16.40
CA ALA A 34 13.24 12.89 17.51
C ALA A 34 12.68 14.06 18.33
N ALA A 35 11.74 14.83 17.78
CA ALA A 35 11.09 15.94 18.46
C ALA A 35 9.56 15.79 18.54
N LEU A 36 9.00 14.71 17.98
CA LEU A 36 7.57 14.50 17.73
C LEU A 36 6.83 15.74 17.20
N THR A 37 7.52 16.61 16.47
CA THR A 37 6.96 17.86 15.98
C THR A 37 6.34 17.64 14.60
N PRO A 38 5.09 18.06 14.40
CA PRO A 38 4.52 18.19 13.07
C PRO A 38 5.37 19.14 12.23
N THR A 39 5.61 18.78 10.97
CA THR A 39 6.38 19.56 10.00
C THR A 39 5.69 19.52 8.65
N SER A 40 5.86 20.57 7.83
CA SER A 40 5.33 20.56 6.47
C SER A 40 6.06 19.53 5.61
N GLY A 41 5.29 18.74 4.86
CA GLY A 41 5.64 17.45 4.26
C GLY A 41 7.05 17.31 3.67
N TRP A 42 7.72 16.24 4.07
CA TRP A 42 9.05 15.84 3.61
C TRP A 42 9.02 14.96 2.37
N GLY A 43 7.84 14.45 2.01
CA GLY A 43 7.66 13.46 0.96
C GLY A 43 6.47 12.56 1.27
N THR A 44 6.35 11.47 0.50
CA THR A 44 5.32 10.45 0.70
C THR A 44 5.89 9.05 0.64
N VAL A 45 5.20 8.12 1.29
CA VAL A 45 5.33 6.68 1.06
C VAL A 45 4.03 6.20 0.44
N THR A 46 4.11 5.50 -0.68
CA THR A 46 2.95 4.87 -1.32
C THR A 46 3.11 3.36 -1.27
N ILE A 47 2.05 2.67 -0.83
CA ILE A 47 1.96 1.21 -0.76
C ILE A 47 0.71 0.79 -1.55
N SER A 48 0.90 0.00 -2.60
CA SER A 48 -0.18 -0.39 -3.50
C SER A 48 -0.11 -1.86 -3.88
N ASP A 49 -1.26 -2.49 -4.14
CA ASP A 49 -1.28 -3.83 -4.70
C ASP A 49 -0.55 -3.84 -6.05
N SER A 50 0.32 -4.82 -6.26
CA SER A 50 1.16 -4.82 -7.45
C SER A 50 0.34 -5.11 -8.71
N SER A 51 0.55 -4.27 -9.72
CA SER A 51 -0.06 -4.47 -11.04
C SER A 51 0.51 -5.68 -11.80
N VAL A 52 1.67 -6.20 -11.36
CA VAL A 52 2.35 -7.34 -11.97
C VAL A 52 1.88 -8.66 -11.35
N ASN A 53 1.65 -8.67 -10.03
CA ASN A 53 1.17 -9.84 -9.31
C ASN A 53 0.28 -9.40 -8.15
N SER A 54 -0.98 -9.79 -8.18
CA SER A 54 -1.96 -9.43 -7.15
C SER A 54 -1.63 -9.95 -5.74
N ASN A 55 -0.61 -10.81 -5.59
CA ASN A 55 -0.13 -11.30 -4.29
C ASN A 55 1.05 -10.50 -3.74
N TRP A 56 1.50 -9.47 -4.45
CA TRP A 56 2.65 -8.64 -4.09
C TRP A 56 2.21 -7.20 -3.89
N VAL A 57 3.05 -6.44 -3.21
CA VAL A 57 2.81 -5.03 -2.93
C VAL A 57 3.96 -4.20 -3.46
N ASP A 58 3.65 -3.18 -4.23
CA ASP A 58 4.62 -2.19 -4.69
C ASP A 58 4.72 -1.06 -3.65
N VAL A 59 5.95 -0.70 -3.30
CA VAL A 59 6.28 0.36 -2.35
C VAL A 59 7.08 1.43 -3.08
N SER A 60 6.68 2.69 -2.92
CA SER A 60 7.41 3.86 -3.42
C SER A 60 7.64 4.87 -2.30
N ILE A 61 8.83 5.44 -2.23
CA ILE A 61 9.18 6.55 -1.34
C ILE A 61 9.66 7.70 -2.21
N GLU A 62 8.97 8.84 -2.10
CA GLU A 62 9.27 10.05 -2.86
C GLU A 62 9.54 11.19 -1.88
N LEU A 63 10.72 11.80 -1.93
CA LEU A 63 11.12 12.86 -1.00
C LEU A 63 11.15 14.23 -1.69
N ASN A 64 10.77 15.29 -0.98
CA ASN A 64 10.62 16.64 -1.55
C ASN A 64 11.96 17.38 -1.79
N SER A 65 13.11 16.70 -1.79
CA SER A 65 14.44 17.31 -1.94
C SER A 65 15.50 16.30 -2.42
N THR A 66 16.78 16.67 -2.37
CA THR A 66 17.93 15.76 -2.62
C THR A 66 18.23 14.82 -1.43
N TYR A 67 17.24 14.61 -0.56
CA TYR A 67 17.33 13.70 0.55
C TYR A 67 17.33 12.25 0.07
N LYS A 68 17.78 11.34 0.92
CA LYS A 68 17.91 9.93 0.56
C LYS A 68 17.17 9.05 1.55
N PRO A 69 16.23 8.20 1.13
CA PRO A 69 15.66 7.19 1.99
C PRO A 69 16.76 6.16 2.30
N LEU A 70 17.05 6.00 3.59
CA LEU A 70 18.02 5.05 4.10
C LEU A 70 17.33 3.78 4.62
N GLY A 71 16.13 3.91 5.18
CA GLY A 71 15.37 2.80 5.75
C GLY A 71 13.88 3.12 5.82
N LEU A 72 13.08 2.06 5.92
CA LEU A 72 11.62 2.11 6.01
C LEU A 72 11.18 1.12 7.08
N TRP A 73 10.36 1.58 8.02
CA TRP A 73 9.63 0.74 8.95
C TRP A 73 8.13 0.82 8.70
N LEU A 74 7.49 -0.35 8.74
CA LEU A 74 6.07 -0.52 8.45
C LEU A 74 5.38 -1.28 9.57
N ASN A 75 4.12 -0.94 9.80
CA ASN A 75 3.20 -1.81 10.54
C ASN A 75 2.48 -2.75 9.56
N TYR A 76 2.18 -3.96 10.02
CA TYR A 76 1.55 -4.98 9.19
C TYR A 76 0.56 -5.80 9.99
N ALA A 77 -0.72 -5.71 9.63
CA ALA A 77 -1.82 -6.37 10.34
C ALA A 77 -1.71 -7.91 10.35
N GLY A 78 -0.96 -8.48 9.40
CA GLY A 78 -0.69 -9.92 9.32
C GLY A 78 0.59 -10.36 10.01
N CYS A 79 1.21 -9.51 10.86
CA CYS A 79 2.50 -9.83 11.46
C CYS A 79 2.43 -11.11 12.29
N SER A 80 3.39 -12.00 12.04
CA SER A 80 3.53 -13.25 12.78
C SER A 80 4.99 -13.69 12.81
N SER A 81 5.39 -14.34 13.90
CA SER A 81 6.74 -14.91 14.04
C SER A 81 7.01 -15.91 12.91
N GLY A 82 8.11 -15.72 12.19
CA GLY A 82 8.50 -16.58 11.07
C GLY A 82 7.95 -16.17 9.71
N LEU A 83 7.25 -15.03 9.61
CA LEU A 83 6.96 -14.41 8.32
C LEU A 83 8.27 -13.96 7.65
N SER A 84 8.48 -14.35 6.39
CA SER A 84 9.60 -13.88 5.58
C SER A 84 9.10 -13.02 4.43
N LEU A 85 9.67 -11.83 4.34
CA LEU A 85 9.40 -10.86 3.28
C LEU A 85 10.69 -10.61 2.49
N TYR A 86 10.53 -10.35 1.20
CA TYR A 86 11.61 -10.17 0.25
C TYR A 86 11.33 -8.94 -0.60
N THR A 87 12.38 -8.34 -1.14
CA THR A 87 12.28 -7.14 -1.96
C THR A 87 12.82 -7.40 -3.36
N ASN A 88 12.23 -6.73 -4.35
CA ASN A 88 12.72 -6.74 -5.72
C ASN A 88 12.74 -5.30 -6.26
N PRO A 89 13.91 -4.77 -6.66
CA PRO A 89 15.23 -5.39 -6.55
C PRO A 89 15.66 -5.60 -5.09
N SER A 90 16.50 -6.61 -4.85
CA SER A 90 17.15 -6.81 -3.55
C SER A 90 18.15 -5.68 -3.26
N PHE A 91 18.29 -5.28 -2.00
CA PHE A 91 19.21 -4.22 -1.60
C PHE A 91 20.64 -4.73 -1.40
N THR A 92 21.63 -3.86 -1.59
CA THR A 92 23.04 -4.23 -1.83
C THR A 92 23.78 -4.78 -0.60
N SER A 93 23.23 -4.73 0.62
CA SER A 93 23.95 -5.07 1.84
C SER A 93 23.07 -5.56 2.99
N GLY A 94 22.54 -6.78 2.92
CA GLY A 94 21.80 -7.41 4.02
C GLY A 94 20.45 -7.94 3.59
N SER A 95 19.78 -8.68 4.47
CA SER A 95 18.48 -9.30 4.20
C SER A 95 17.47 -8.25 3.71
N ASP A 96 16.63 -8.64 2.76
CA ASP A 96 15.76 -7.70 2.05
C ASP A 96 14.78 -6.96 2.98
N ALA A 97 14.25 -7.66 3.97
CA ALA A 97 13.40 -7.13 5.04
C ALA A 97 13.49 -8.05 6.27
N THR A 98 13.35 -7.48 7.47
CA THR A 98 13.16 -8.24 8.71
C THR A 98 11.76 -8.00 9.24
N VAL A 99 11.13 -9.08 9.74
CA VAL A 99 9.81 -9.03 10.38
C VAL A 99 9.98 -9.41 11.83
N ASP A 100 9.78 -8.44 12.73
CA ASP A 100 9.75 -8.65 14.17
C ASP A 100 8.59 -7.82 14.77
N CYS A 101 7.51 -8.52 15.09
CA CYS A 101 6.23 -7.88 15.40
C CYS A 101 6.34 -7.01 16.64
N ASN A 102 6.02 -5.73 16.48
CA ASN A 102 6.12 -4.71 17.52
C ASN A 102 7.51 -4.64 18.19
N ALA A 103 8.59 -4.77 17.40
CA ALA A 103 9.95 -4.73 17.92
C ALA A 103 10.83 -3.67 17.28
N GLU A 104 10.47 -3.21 16.07
CA GLU A 104 11.28 -2.28 15.30
C GLU A 104 11.14 -0.84 15.82
N LYS A 105 12.27 -0.16 16.06
CA LYS A 105 12.30 1.08 16.85
C LYS A 105 12.98 2.22 16.13
N ALA A 106 12.20 3.26 15.86
CA ALA A 106 12.76 4.51 15.37
C ALA A 106 13.46 5.35 16.40
N ASP A 107 14.66 5.80 16.04
CA ASP A 107 15.42 6.72 16.86
C ASP A 107 14.59 7.98 17.09
N GLY A 108 14.41 8.33 18.36
CA GLY A 108 13.59 9.46 18.76
C GLY A 108 12.10 9.15 18.91
N TYR A 109 11.61 8.01 18.42
CA TYR A 109 10.25 7.55 18.67
C TYR A 109 10.17 6.79 20.00
N GLY A 110 11.08 5.84 20.25
CA GLY A 110 11.26 5.20 21.56
C GLY A 110 10.10 4.34 22.07
N ASP A 111 10.40 3.54 23.10
CA ASP A 111 9.54 2.50 23.71
C ASP A 111 8.31 3.03 24.45
N ALA A 112 8.01 4.33 24.37
CA ALA A 112 6.81 4.92 24.93
C ALA A 112 5.88 5.54 23.88
N ASN A 113 6.35 5.69 22.62
CA ASN A 113 5.53 6.20 21.51
C ASN A 113 5.18 5.20 20.39
N GLY A 114 5.97 4.15 20.16
CA GLY A 114 5.49 2.94 19.49
C GLY A 114 6.64 2.06 19.00
N THR A 115 6.28 0.96 18.36
CA THR A 115 7.18 0.06 17.64
C THR A 115 6.53 -0.36 16.34
N PHE A 116 7.34 -0.69 15.35
CA PHE A 116 6.90 -1.19 14.05
C PHE A 116 7.11 -2.70 13.96
N ASP A 117 6.54 -3.30 12.91
CA ASP A 117 6.58 -4.76 12.69
C ASP A 117 7.66 -5.19 11.70
N ILE A 118 8.02 -4.33 10.75
CA ILE A 118 8.87 -4.68 9.61
C ILE A 118 9.93 -3.61 9.41
N SER A 119 11.19 -4.02 9.25
CA SER A 119 12.33 -3.19 8.84
C SER A 119 12.81 -3.50 7.43
N ILE A 120 13.05 -2.45 6.64
CA ILE A 120 13.50 -2.55 5.25
C ILE A 120 14.57 -1.47 4.97
N PRO A 121 15.80 -1.85 4.57
CA PRO A 121 16.33 -3.22 4.59
C PRO A 121 16.53 -3.72 6.02
N ASP A 122 16.82 -5.02 6.18
CA ASP A 122 17.27 -5.58 7.48
C ASP A 122 18.57 -4.93 7.97
N ASN A 123 19.46 -4.59 7.03
CA ASN A 123 20.72 -3.93 7.33
C ASN A 123 21.15 -3.01 6.18
N GLY A 124 21.96 -2.00 6.50
CA GLY A 124 22.45 -1.03 5.53
C GLY A 124 21.39 -0.02 5.11
N ASN A 125 21.48 0.44 3.85
CA ASN A 125 20.62 1.50 3.31
C ASN A 125 19.84 1.01 2.09
N LEU A 126 18.59 1.49 1.95
CA LEU A 126 17.72 1.28 0.78
C LEU A 126 18.40 1.66 -0.56
N GLY A 127 19.30 2.65 -0.54
CA GLY A 127 20.08 3.01 -1.72
C GLY A 127 20.72 4.39 -1.60
N ASN A 128 21.29 4.85 -2.71
CA ASN A 128 21.93 6.18 -2.80
C ASN A 128 21.24 7.05 -3.86
N VAL A 129 19.91 7.03 -3.86
CA VAL A 129 19.02 7.74 -4.79
C VAL A 129 17.99 8.57 -4.02
N ASN A 130 17.32 9.52 -4.67
CA ASN A 130 16.39 10.44 -3.99
C ASN A 130 15.00 9.81 -3.79
N ASP A 131 14.54 9.07 -4.81
CA ASP A 131 13.28 8.34 -4.79
C ASP A 131 13.59 6.85 -4.98
N ILE A 132 12.84 6.00 -4.30
CA ILE A 132 13.01 4.56 -4.41
C ILE A 132 11.68 3.85 -4.57
N SER A 133 11.66 2.87 -5.46
CA SER A 133 10.53 1.97 -5.63
C SER A 133 11.02 0.54 -5.66
N PHE A 134 10.29 -0.34 -4.98
CA PHE A 134 10.56 -1.78 -4.94
C PHE A 134 9.27 -2.54 -4.71
N THR A 135 9.27 -3.83 -5.05
CA THR A 135 8.17 -4.73 -4.75
C THR A 135 8.50 -5.53 -3.50
N LEU A 136 7.60 -5.51 -2.53
CA LEU A 136 7.60 -6.36 -1.35
C LEU A 136 6.77 -7.61 -1.64
N PHE A 137 7.34 -8.79 -1.39
CA PHE A 137 6.66 -10.06 -1.66
C PHE A 137 7.03 -11.14 -0.64
N ARG A 138 6.24 -12.21 -0.66
CA ARG A 138 6.52 -13.45 0.08
C ARG A 138 6.53 -14.64 -0.87
N LEU A 139 7.30 -15.67 -0.54
CA LEU A 139 7.38 -16.89 -1.35
C LEU A 139 6.09 -17.70 -1.33
N SER A 140 5.26 -17.52 -0.30
CA SER A 140 3.97 -18.20 -0.16
C SER A 140 2.91 -17.29 0.47
N GLY A 141 1.72 -17.28 -0.13
CA GLY A 141 0.54 -16.54 0.33
C GLY A 141 0.39 -15.15 -0.32
N ASN A 142 -0.76 -14.52 -0.08
CA ASN A 142 -1.13 -13.20 -0.60
C ASN A 142 -0.67 -12.01 0.26
N LEU A 143 0.04 -11.03 -0.30
CA LEU A 143 0.31 -9.76 0.37
C LEU A 143 -0.60 -8.68 -0.22
N ASP A 144 -1.38 -8.02 0.63
CA ASP A 144 -2.30 -6.94 0.23
C ASP A 144 -1.85 -5.61 0.82
N ALA A 145 -1.89 -4.53 0.04
CA ALA A 145 -1.55 -3.19 0.49
C ALA A 145 -2.41 -2.73 1.68
N SER A 146 -3.67 -3.18 1.73
CA SER A 146 -4.58 -2.91 2.86
C SER A 146 -4.08 -3.42 4.21
N SER A 147 -3.23 -4.44 4.21
CA SER A 147 -2.64 -4.98 5.44
C SER A 147 -1.57 -4.06 6.04
N PHE A 148 -1.08 -3.08 5.30
CA PHE A 148 -0.13 -2.07 5.78
C PHE A 148 -0.82 -0.78 6.26
N ASN A 149 -2.13 -0.67 6.07
CA ASN A 149 -2.93 0.44 6.57
C ASN A 149 -3.34 0.21 8.04
N THR A 150 -2.35 -0.04 8.89
CA THR A 150 -2.51 -0.22 10.33
C THR A 150 -1.59 0.72 11.08
N LEU A 151 -2.08 1.24 12.20
CA LEU A 151 -1.26 1.99 13.13
C LEU A 151 -0.38 1.04 13.96
N ASP A 152 0.64 1.60 14.59
CA ASP A 152 1.44 0.90 15.61
C ASP A 152 0.59 0.50 16.82
N GLN A 153 1.20 -0.27 17.73
CA GLN A 153 0.55 -0.77 18.95
C GLN A 153 -0.08 0.31 19.84
N TRP A 154 0.29 1.58 19.69
CA TRP A 154 -0.25 2.70 20.48
C TRP A 154 -1.11 3.66 19.65
N GLY A 155 -1.39 3.33 18.38
CA GLY A 155 -2.30 4.08 17.54
C GLY A 155 -1.73 5.38 16.99
N ASN A 156 -0.40 5.49 16.86
CA ASN A 156 0.26 6.77 16.64
C ASN A 156 0.79 6.97 15.22
N LEU A 157 1.49 5.99 14.63
CA LEU A 157 2.06 6.09 13.28
C LEU A 157 1.74 4.86 12.44
N TYR A 158 1.66 5.06 11.12
CA TYR A 158 1.52 3.98 10.13
C TYR A 158 2.87 3.48 9.61
N VAL A 159 3.78 4.42 9.37
CA VAL A 159 5.07 4.19 8.71
C VAL A 159 6.10 5.17 9.25
N ALA A 160 7.37 4.75 9.25
CA ALA A 160 8.51 5.62 9.48
C ALA A 160 9.58 5.43 8.40
N VAL A 161 10.25 6.53 8.01
CA VAL A 161 11.33 6.54 7.01
C VAL A 161 12.56 7.19 7.61
N HIS A 162 13.71 6.53 7.49
CA HIS A 162 15.00 7.11 7.80
C HIS A 162 15.46 7.93 6.61
N VAL A 163 15.73 9.20 6.83
CA VAL A 163 16.14 10.12 5.78
C VAL A 163 17.54 10.63 6.07
N GLY A 164 18.43 10.47 5.10
CA GLY A 164 19.81 10.95 5.13
C GLY A 164 20.05 12.13 4.21
N ASN A 165 21.32 12.53 4.13
CA ASN A 165 21.81 13.64 3.32
C ASN A 165 21.27 15.01 3.78
N LEU A 166 21.00 15.18 5.08
CA LEU A 166 20.69 16.48 5.66
C LEU A 166 21.96 17.35 5.78
N PRO A 167 21.82 18.69 5.91
CA PRO A 167 22.95 19.58 6.14
C PRO A 167 23.89 19.07 7.24
N GLY A 168 25.20 19.07 6.96
CA GLY A 168 26.21 18.52 7.87
C GLY A 168 26.34 16.99 7.84
N GLY A 169 25.70 16.31 6.89
CA GLY A 169 25.75 14.84 6.78
C GLY A 169 24.85 14.11 7.78
N ALA A 170 23.88 14.83 8.36
CA ALA A 170 22.96 14.28 9.35
C ALA A 170 21.90 13.34 8.72
N SER A 171 21.21 12.60 9.59
CA SER A 171 20.04 11.81 9.25
C SER A 171 18.96 11.96 10.33
N ILE A 172 17.70 11.77 9.96
CA ILE A 172 16.54 11.86 10.86
C ILE A 172 15.51 10.80 10.51
N TRP A 173 14.70 10.42 11.48
CA TRP A 173 13.49 9.62 11.23
C TRP A 173 12.27 10.50 11.08
N LEU A 174 11.48 10.20 10.06
CA LEU A 174 10.21 10.83 9.76
C LEU A 174 9.10 9.80 9.89
N GLY A 175 7.92 10.21 10.34
CA GLY A 175 6.74 9.35 10.43
C GLY A 175 5.53 9.96 9.72
N SER A 176 4.52 9.11 9.54
CA SER A 176 3.19 9.49 9.10
C SER A 176 2.12 9.05 10.08
N ASP A 177 1.30 9.99 10.56
CA ASP A 177 0.16 9.76 11.44
C ASP A 177 -1.19 9.76 10.69
N GLY A 178 -1.17 9.89 9.36
CA GLY A 178 -2.37 10.01 8.54
C GLY A 178 -2.22 9.41 7.16
N THR A 179 -3.34 8.98 6.59
CA THR A 179 -3.38 8.34 5.27
C THR A 179 -4.25 9.13 4.31
N THR A 180 -3.76 9.39 3.10
CA THR A 180 -4.64 9.69 1.97
C THR A 180 -4.93 8.39 1.24
N THR A 181 -6.17 7.90 1.34
CA THR A 181 -6.58 6.68 0.67
C THR A 181 -7.14 7.04 -0.70
N THR A 182 -6.54 6.54 -1.78
CA THR A 182 -7.16 6.57 -3.11
C THR A 182 -7.47 5.14 -3.52
N ARG A 183 -8.75 4.78 -3.55
CA ARG A 183 -9.16 3.56 -4.26
C ARG A 183 -9.12 3.89 -5.74
N VAL A 184 -8.16 3.33 -6.47
CA VAL A 184 -8.15 3.43 -7.92
C VAL A 184 -9.28 2.54 -8.45
N PRO A 185 -10.33 3.11 -9.09
CA PRO A 185 -11.36 2.28 -9.71
C PRO A 185 -10.71 1.53 -10.86
N GLU A 186 -10.80 0.20 -10.85
CA GLU A 186 -10.50 -0.57 -12.06
C GLU A 186 -11.39 -0.08 -13.21
N PRO A 187 -10.98 -0.25 -14.48
CA PRO A 187 -11.81 0.13 -15.60
C PRO A 187 -13.06 -0.78 -15.64
N ALA A 188 -14.11 -0.36 -14.94
CA ALA A 188 -15.47 -0.86 -15.11
C ALA A 188 -15.93 -0.78 -16.58
N MET A 189 -15.20 -0.03 -17.41
CA MET A 189 -15.40 0.08 -18.85
C MET A 189 -15.20 -1.23 -19.63
N LEU A 190 -14.36 -2.18 -19.21
CA LEU A 190 -14.23 -3.46 -19.94
C LEU A 190 -15.43 -4.40 -19.69
N GLY A 191 -15.90 -4.47 -18.44
CA GLY A 191 -17.11 -5.21 -18.10
C GLY A 191 -18.37 -4.59 -18.72
N LEU A 192 -18.48 -3.26 -18.70
CA LEU A 192 -19.60 -2.54 -19.30
C LEU A 192 -19.58 -2.57 -20.84
N LEU A 193 -18.40 -2.51 -21.47
CA LEU A 193 -18.26 -2.66 -22.92
C LEU A 193 -18.64 -4.08 -23.37
N GLY A 194 -18.22 -5.10 -22.63
CA GLY A 194 -18.62 -6.50 -22.86
C GLY A 194 -20.14 -6.68 -22.78
N LEU A 195 -20.77 -6.21 -21.70
CA LEU A 195 -22.22 -6.28 -21.53
C LEU A 195 -22.99 -5.43 -22.56
N GLY A 196 -22.45 -4.28 -22.95
CA GLY A 196 -23.00 -3.41 -23.99
C GLY A 196 -23.04 -4.11 -25.36
N MET A 197 -22.00 -4.87 -25.73
CA MET A 197 -21.97 -5.62 -26.99
C MET A 197 -22.94 -6.81 -26.99
N PHE A 198 -23.12 -7.52 -25.87
CA PHE A 198 -24.14 -8.57 -25.76
C PHE A 198 -25.56 -7.99 -25.85
N GLY A 199 -25.81 -6.83 -25.25
CA GLY A 199 -27.09 -6.12 -25.37
C GLY A 199 -27.42 -5.73 -26.82
N LEU A 200 -26.45 -5.19 -27.57
CA LEU A 200 -26.62 -4.82 -28.97
C LEU A 200 -26.85 -6.02 -29.90
N ALA A 201 -26.16 -7.15 -29.67
CA ALA A 201 -26.37 -8.38 -30.43
C ALA A 201 -27.76 -8.99 -30.19
N ALA A 202 -28.26 -8.93 -28.95
CA ALA A 202 -29.60 -9.41 -28.60
C ALA A 202 -30.72 -8.54 -29.20
N PHE A 203 -30.53 -7.22 -29.30
CA PHE A 203 -31.50 -6.32 -29.93
C PHE A 203 -31.59 -6.52 -31.45
N ARG A 204 -30.50 -6.88 -32.13
CA ARG A 204 -30.50 -7.11 -33.59
C ARG A 204 -31.27 -8.36 -34.00
N ARG A 205 -31.32 -9.40 -33.16
CA ARG A 205 -31.97 -10.69 -33.48
C ARG A 205 -33.51 -10.65 -33.36
N ARG A 206 -34.07 -9.63 -32.70
CA ARG A 206 -35.54 -9.45 -32.59
C ARG A 206 -36.18 -8.68 -33.75
N ARG A 207 -35.38 -8.18 -34.69
CA ARG A 207 -35.84 -7.42 -35.88
C ARG A 207 -35.74 -8.20 -37.19
N SER A 208 -35.41 -9.49 -37.13
CA SER A 208 -35.42 -10.41 -38.29
C SER A 208 -36.70 -11.25 -38.26
#